data_AF-A0A975R5F1-F1
#
_entry.id   AF-A0A975R5F1-F1
#
_cell.length_a   1.000
_cell.length_b   1.000
_cell.length_c   1.000
_cell.angle_alpha   90.00
_cell.angle_beta   90.00
_cell.angle_gamma   90.00
#
_symmetry.space_group_name_H-M   'P 1'
#
loop_
_entity.id
_entity.type
_entity.pdbx_description
1 polymer ?
#
loop_
_entity_poly.entity_id
_entity_poly.type
_entity_poly.pdbx_seq_one_letter_code
_entity_poly.pdbx_strand_id
1 'polypeptide(L)'
;MPPRRRRDGYRPALLSQQLQDAITAEAARLEAVPGPVETVAAVGEFYAALDDALDEVALARLRAVAELRARGWSYARIADATGLSKGRVAQLTRAAAERDL
;
A
#
# COMPACT_ATOMS: atom_id res chain seq x y z
N MET A 1 -1.24 16.48 -15.20
CA MET A 1 -1.01 16.38 -13.74
C MET A 1 0.48 16.17 -13.51
N PRO A 2 1.18 16.98 -12.70
CA PRO A 2 2.57 16.69 -12.38
C PRO A 2 2.66 15.34 -11.65
N PRO A 3 3.70 14.51 -11.89
CA PRO A 3 3.85 13.24 -11.20
C PRO A 3 3.86 13.49 -9.69
N ARG A 4 3.03 12.75 -8.94
CA ARG A 4 3.07 12.78 -7.47
C ARG A 4 4.52 12.54 -7.06
N ARG A 5 5.09 13.45 -6.27
CA ARG A 5 6.47 13.38 -5.77
C ARG A 5 6.72 11.93 -5.30
N ARG A 6 7.63 11.22 -5.97
CA ARG A 6 7.90 9.80 -5.70
C ARG A 6 8.24 9.67 -4.22
N ARG A 7 7.51 8.81 -3.50
CA ARG A 7 7.75 8.58 -2.07
C ARG A 7 9.16 8.03 -1.87
N ASP A 8 9.78 8.37 -0.74
CA ASP A 8 11.07 7.81 -0.35
C ASP A 8 11.01 6.27 -0.37
N GLY A 9 12.01 5.63 -0.99
CA GLY A 9 12.06 4.19 -1.18
C GLY A 9 11.42 3.64 -2.46
N TYR A 10 10.89 4.50 -3.34
CA TYR A 10 10.46 4.06 -4.68
C TYR A 10 11.63 3.45 -5.46
N ARG A 11 11.50 2.17 -5.81
CA ARG A 11 12.37 1.50 -6.79
C ARG A 11 11.56 1.21 -8.05
N PRO A 12 12.05 1.57 -9.25
CA PRO A 12 11.43 1.12 -10.49
C PRO A 12 11.38 -0.42 -10.51
N ALA A 13 10.33 -0.98 -11.13
CA ALA A 13 10.10 -2.42 -11.29
C ALA A 13 9.74 -3.24 -10.02
N LEU A 14 9.11 -2.64 -9.01
CA LEU A 14 8.58 -3.40 -7.85
C LEU A 14 7.29 -4.18 -8.14
N LEU A 15 6.52 -3.78 -9.16
CA LEU A 15 5.32 -4.50 -9.56
C LEU A 15 5.69 -5.60 -10.56
N SER A 16 5.11 -6.79 -10.41
CA SER A 16 5.22 -7.84 -11.42
C SER A 16 4.67 -7.37 -12.76
N GLN A 17 5.15 -7.94 -13.87
CA GLN A 17 4.64 -7.59 -15.21
C GLN A 17 3.11 -7.77 -15.29
N GLN A 18 2.61 -8.89 -14.75
CA GLN A 18 1.17 -9.16 -14.69
C GLN A 18 0.37 -8.04 -13.98
N LEU A 19 0.89 -7.50 -12.88
CA LEU A 19 0.21 -6.41 -12.17
C LEU A 19 0.31 -5.08 -12.92
N GLN A 20 1.41 -4.83 -13.62
CA GLN A 20 1.55 -3.66 -14.50
C GLN A 20 0.55 -3.72 -15.66
N ASP A 21 0.41 -4.88 -16.28
CA ASP A 21 -0.54 -5.11 -17.37
C ASP A 21 -1.99 -4.93 -16.88
N ALA A 22 -2.31 -5.48 -15.69
CA ALA A 22 -3.62 -5.32 -15.08
C ALA A 22 -3.94 -3.84 -14.78
N ILE A 23 -3.01 -3.08 -14.18
CA ILE A 23 -3.21 -1.65 -13.92
C ILE A 23 -3.42 -0.88 -15.23
N THR A 24 -2.68 -1.24 -16.29
CA THR A 24 -2.82 -0.60 -17.61
C THR A 24 -4.18 -0.89 -18.24
N ALA A 25 -4.67 -2.13 -18.15
CA ALA A 25 -5.99 -2.51 -18.63
C ALA A 25 -7.12 -1.81 -17.87
N GLU A 26 -7.00 -1.69 -16.54
CA GLU A 26 -7.98 -0.99 -15.71
C GLU A 26 -8.02 0.52 -16.03
N ALA A 27 -6.86 1.14 -16.27
CA ALA A 27 -6.79 2.54 -16.71
C ALA A 27 -7.49 2.74 -18.07
N ALA A 28 -7.23 1.87 -19.04
CA ALA A 28 -7.88 1.94 -20.35
C ALA A 28 -9.41 1.76 -20.26
N ARG A 29 -9.89 0.88 -19.36
CA ARG A 29 -11.33 0.70 -19.10
C ARG A 29 -11.96 1.97 -18.51
N LEU A 30 -11.28 2.64 -17.59
CA LEU A 30 -11.76 3.89 -16.98
C LEU A 30 -11.78 5.06 -17.97
N GLU A 31 -10.81 5.13 -18.88
CA GLU A 31 -10.79 6.12 -19.97
C GLU A 31 -11.93 5.93 -20.98
N ALA A 32 -12.47 4.71 -21.10
CA ALA A 32 -13.61 4.41 -21.97
C ALA A 32 -14.98 4.78 -21.36
N VAL A 33 -15.03 5.25 -20.11
CA VAL A 33 -16.28 5.67 -19.45
C VAL A 33 -16.86 6.91 -20.16
N PRO A 34 -18.12 6.88 -20.61
CA PRO A 34 -18.71 8.02 -21.30
C PRO A 34 -19.01 9.17 -20.33
N GLY A 35 -18.42 10.33 -20.62
CA GLY A 35 -18.76 11.58 -19.95
C GLY A 35 -17.81 11.93 -18.79
N PRO A 36 -17.44 13.21 -18.65
CA PRO A 36 -16.42 13.63 -17.70
C PRO A 36 -16.85 13.46 -16.23
N VAL A 37 -18.14 13.56 -15.93
CA VAL A 37 -18.65 13.41 -14.55
C VAL A 37 -18.61 11.93 -14.15
N GLU A 38 -19.04 11.07 -15.05
CA GLU A 38 -19.07 9.62 -14.91
C GLU A 38 -17.65 9.06 -14.77
N THR A 39 -16.69 9.54 -15.56
CA THR A 39 -15.28 9.17 -15.42
C THR A 39 -14.74 9.53 -14.03
N VAL A 40 -15.03 10.73 -13.52
CA VAL A 40 -14.56 11.15 -12.19
C VAL A 40 -15.15 10.26 -11.09
N ALA A 41 -16.44 9.94 -11.16
CA ALA A 41 -17.09 9.04 -10.22
C ALA A 41 -16.48 7.63 -10.27
N ALA A 42 -16.35 7.05 -11.46
CA ALA A 42 -15.81 5.70 -11.67
C ALA A 42 -14.35 5.57 -11.21
N VAL A 43 -13.52 6.60 -11.44
CA VAL A 43 -12.13 6.63 -10.95
C VAL A 43 -12.10 6.72 -9.42
N GLY A 44 -13.00 7.50 -8.81
CA GLY A 44 -13.13 7.58 -7.36
C GLY A 44 -13.48 6.24 -6.72
N GLU A 45 -14.47 5.54 -7.28
CA GLU A 45 -14.88 4.20 -6.86
C GLU A 45 -13.75 3.18 -7.04
N PHE A 46 -13.02 3.25 -8.18
CA PHE A 46 -11.86 2.40 -8.42
C PHE A 46 -10.76 2.63 -7.39
N TYR A 47 -10.45 3.88 -7.02
CA TYR A 47 -9.46 4.15 -5.98
C TYR A 47 -9.88 3.59 -4.62
N ALA A 48 -11.15 3.72 -4.25
CA ALA A 48 -11.66 3.14 -3.01
C ALA A 48 -11.50 1.61 -2.99
N ALA A 49 -11.89 0.93 -4.08
CA ALA A 49 -11.71 -0.52 -4.20
C ALA A 49 -10.23 -0.94 -4.24
N LEU A 50 -9.36 -0.11 -4.83
CA LEU A 50 -7.92 -0.37 -4.85
C LEU A 50 -7.30 -0.21 -3.46
N ASP A 51 -7.77 0.74 -2.65
CA ASP A 51 -7.31 0.89 -1.26
C ASP A 51 -7.62 -0.38 -0.45
N ASP A 52 -8.80 -0.99 -0.62
CA ASP A 52 -9.14 -2.28 -0.02
C ASP A 52 -8.22 -3.42 -0.52
N ALA A 53 -7.90 -3.45 -1.81
CA ALA A 53 -6.97 -4.45 -2.36
C ALA A 53 -5.52 -4.26 -1.87
N LEU A 54 -5.11 -3.01 -1.61
CA LEU A 54 -3.80 -2.69 -1.07
C LEU A 54 -3.66 -3.11 0.40
N ASP A 55 -4.76 -3.24 1.15
CA ASP A 55 -4.73 -3.73 2.53
C ASP A 55 -4.21 -5.17 2.62
N GLU A 56 -4.52 -6.03 1.64
CA GLU A 56 -3.95 -7.38 1.53
C GLU A 56 -2.42 -7.36 1.39
N VAL A 57 -1.90 -6.42 0.58
CA VAL A 57 -0.46 -6.21 0.45
C VAL A 57 0.15 -5.70 1.76
N ALA A 58 -0.60 -4.86 2.49
CA ALA A 58 -0.17 -4.33 3.78
C ALA A 58 -0.06 -5.42 4.86
N LEU A 59 -0.85 -6.51 4.79
CA LEU A 59 -0.78 -7.64 5.73
C LEU A 59 0.62 -8.25 5.81
N ALA A 60 1.33 -8.37 4.69
CA ALA A 60 2.69 -8.92 4.68
C ALA A 60 3.64 -8.09 5.59
N ARG A 61 3.50 -6.76 5.57
CA ARG A 61 4.27 -5.87 6.45
C ARG A 61 3.83 -5.99 7.90
N LEU A 62 2.53 -6.12 8.17
CA LEU A 62 2.02 -6.28 9.53
C LEU A 62 2.55 -7.58 10.16
N ARG A 63 2.48 -8.70 9.44
CA ARG A 63 3.04 -9.99 9.87
C ARG A 63 4.53 -9.90 10.17
N ALA A 64 5.31 -9.26 9.31
CA ALA A 64 6.74 -9.08 9.54
C ALA A 64 7.04 -8.25 10.80
N VAL A 65 6.26 -7.19 11.07
CA VAL A 65 6.41 -6.40 12.30
C VAL A 65 5.99 -7.21 13.53
N ALA A 66 4.89 -7.95 13.46
CA ALA A 66 4.43 -8.83 14.54
C ALA A 66 5.48 -9.91 14.88
N GLU A 67 6.06 -10.54 13.88
CA GLU A 67 7.12 -11.53 14.06
C GLU A 67 8.37 -10.93 14.72
N LEU A 68 8.81 -9.75 14.29
CA LEU A 68 9.93 -9.06 14.94
C LEU A 68 9.63 -8.76 16.42
N ARG A 69 8.38 -8.38 16.72
CA ARG A 69 7.92 -8.14 18.09
C ARG A 69 7.88 -9.43 18.92
N ALA A 70 7.40 -10.52 18.35
CA ALA A 70 7.41 -11.85 18.99
C ALA A 70 8.84 -12.33 19.30
N ARG A 71 9.81 -11.96 18.45
CA ARG A 71 11.25 -12.20 18.67
C ARG A 71 11.90 -11.22 19.66
N GLY A 72 11.12 -10.37 20.34
CA GLY A 72 11.59 -9.44 21.37
C GLY A 72 12.22 -8.15 20.86
N TRP A 73 12.11 -7.81 19.56
CA TRP A 73 12.72 -6.59 19.03
C TRP A 73 11.98 -5.34 19.53
N SER A 74 12.72 -4.36 20.06
CA SER A 74 12.12 -3.08 20.48
C SER A 74 11.64 -2.24 19.29
N TYR A 75 10.70 -1.32 19.50
CA TYR A 75 10.26 -0.40 18.44
C TYR A 75 11.39 0.46 17.88
N ALA A 76 12.37 0.82 18.71
CA ALA A 76 13.56 1.54 18.27
C ALA A 76 14.36 0.72 17.26
N ARG A 77 14.65 -0.54 17.61
CA ARG A 77 15.43 -1.44 16.76
C ARG A 77 14.75 -1.70 15.42
N ILE A 78 13.42 -1.88 15.42
CA ILE A 78 12.65 -2.07 14.18
C ILE A 78 12.69 -0.79 13.33
N ALA A 79 12.49 0.37 13.95
CA ALA A 79 12.56 1.66 13.25
C ALA A 79 13.91 1.87 12.57
N ASP A 80 15.00 1.67 13.32
CA ASP A 80 16.37 1.83 12.81
C ASP A 80 16.67 0.85 11.67
N ALA A 81 16.25 -0.41 11.79
CA ALA A 81 16.50 -1.44 10.78
C ALA A 81 15.65 -1.28 9.49
N THR A 82 14.49 -0.64 9.58
CA THR A 82 13.54 -0.52 8.46
C THR A 82 13.49 0.87 7.84
N GLY A 83 14.14 1.86 8.46
CA GLY A 83 14.03 3.27 8.08
C GLY A 83 12.65 3.88 8.38
N LEU A 84 11.78 3.18 9.11
CA LEU A 84 10.49 3.68 9.53
C LEU A 84 10.63 4.56 10.78
N SER A 85 9.71 5.50 10.97
CA SER A 85 9.62 6.21 12.26
C SER A 85 9.14 5.27 13.37
N LYS A 86 9.58 5.50 14.61
CA LYS A 86 9.06 4.79 15.81
C LYS A 86 7.53 4.83 15.89
N GLY A 87 6.93 5.99 15.59
CA GLY A 87 5.48 6.15 15.57
C GLY A 87 4.80 5.25 14.53
N ARG A 88 5.40 5.10 13.34
CA ARG A 88 4.89 4.20 12.31
C ARG A 88 5.01 2.74 12.73
N VAL A 89 6.10 2.33 13.36
CA VAL A 89 6.26 0.96 13.91
C VAL A 89 5.18 0.68 14.97
N ALA A 90 4.90 1.64 15.86
CA ALA A 90 3.85 1.49 16.87
C ALA A 90 2.46 1.35 16.24
N GLN A 91 2.14 2.15 15.21
CA GLN A 91 0.90 2.01 14.45
C GLN A 91 0.76 0.63 13.79
N LEU A 92 1.83 0.15 13.15
CA LEU A 92 1.83 -1.17 12.50
C LEU A 92 1.67 -2.30 13.51
N THR A 93 2.29 -2.18 14.69
CA THR A 93 2.15 -3.19 15.75
C THR A 93 0.71 -3.25 16.26
N ARG A 94 0.05 -2.10 16.47
CA ARG A 94 -1.38 -2.07 16.86
C ARG A 94 -2.28 -2.65 15.77
N ALA A 95 -2.08 -2.24 14.53
CA ALA A 95 -2.86 -2.74 13.40
C ALA A 95 -2.68 -4.25 13.14
N ALA A 96 -1.53 -4.83 13.52
CA ALA A 96 -1.32 -6.26 13.51
C ALA A 96 -2.09 -6.96 14.64
N ALA A 97 -2.04 -6.41 15.86
CA ALA A 97 -2.78 -6.94 17.01
C ALA A 97 -4.30 -6.88 16.81
N GLU A 98 -4.84 -5.81 16.21
CA GLU A 98 -6.25 -5.67 15.84
C GLU A 98 -6.72 -6.72 14.82
N ARG A 99 -5.78 -7.36 14.12
CA ARG A 99 -6.01 -8.41 13.11
C ARG A 99 -5.59 -9.81 13.60
N ASP A 100 -5.30 -9.95 14.90
CA ASP A 100 -4.85 -11.20 15.53
C ASP A 100 -3.61 -11.83 14.86
N LEU A 101 -2.65 -10.98 14.43
CA LEU A 101 -1.38 -11.37 13.81
C LEU A 101 -0.19 -11.39 14.77
#